data_AF-A0A535D4J3-F1
#
_entry.id   AF-A0A535D4J3-F1
#
_cell.length_a   1.000
_cell.length_b   1.000
_cell.length_c   1.000
_cell.angle_alpha   90.00
_cell.angle_beta   90.00
_cell.angle_gamma   90.00
#
_symmetry.space_group_name_H-M   'P 1'
#
loop_
_entity.id
_entity.type
_entity.pdbx_description
1 polymer ?
#
loop_
_entity_poly.entity_id
_entity_poly.type
_entity_poly.pdbx_seq_one_letter_code
_entity_poly.pdbx_strand_id
1 'polypeptide(L)'
;MEPFDTAPNPPPAPLPGAGWRAPYTPLPPPVEPSAPLVAPREPSAFESLRAEPARHRRRWPVALLAFLGSGLAYVGAAAGVAGATADAAERAALLARHGDYGGAIALDNRIASLGGPLQFLNRSDVEQAPVKAQRSMLAWASALAAQGEVDAAVTLIRSVTDPALAADAARERATLLLRAATAAAQKPDYVSAVGRLEQLMSSDPTSSEAVQAAALLPDYQVGEAAALVATGRGADALALLDAVLSGTSAPAKQKAKAAYPAALLSAGREEVSAFSFVEARTTLQRLVSAYSRSAEAQRARGMLSAGQPVSGTLVDRTGHPIGGRVRLSSHFTALGDGYITSGPFYPSTADAKGDFTVEAVPVGGPYVLEVFHNGDWTTLVDPGSGQPADPVTVKPLEPAALAFIVLPA
;
A
#
# COMPACT_ATOMS: atom_id res chain seq x y z
N MET A 1 -8.69 -41.85 -55.71
CA MET A 1 -7.86 -43.04 -55.41
C MET A 1 -7.05 -42.73 -54.16
N GLU A 2 -7.65 -42.92 -52.99
CA GLU A 2 -6.97 -43.62 -51.89
C GLU A 2 -6.81 -45.11 -52.34
N PRO A 3 -5.96 -45.98 -51.74
CA PRO A 3 -5.77 -46.07 -50.27
C PRO A 3 -4.44 -46.65 -49.72
N PHE A 4 -4.41 -46.75 -48.37
CA PHE A 4 -3.58 -47.59 -47.47
C PHE A 4 -2.14 -47.11 -47.21
N ASP A 5 -1.76 -46.56 -46.06
CA ASP A 5 -2.14 -46.77 -44.65
C ASP A 5 -1.82 -48.17 -44.10
N THR A 6 -0.74 -48.26 -43.32
CA THR A 6 -0.53 -49.23 -42.22
C THR A 6 0.48 -48.65 -41.22
N ALA A 7 -0.06 -48.02 -40.16
CA ALA A 7 0.52 -48.07 -38.81
C ALA A 7 0.43 -49.53 -38.27
N PRO A 8 1.05 -49.96 -37.14
CA PRO A 8 1.42 -49.17 -35.96
C PRO A 8 2.78 -49.47 -35.29
N ASN A 9 3.37 -48.46 -34.65
CA ASN A 9 4.35 -48.67 -33.59
C ASN A 9 3.61 -49.19 -32.32
N PRO A 10 4.11 -50.24 -31.65
CA PRO A 10 3.49 -50.78 -30.45
C PRO A 10 3.81 -49.94 -29.20
N PRO A 11 2.85 -49.80 -28.27
CA PRO A 11 3.12 -49.67 -26.83
C PRO A 11 2.54 -50.90 -26.07
N PRO A 12 2.69 -51.04 -24.75
CA PRO A 12 3.80 -50.82 -23.81
C PRO A 12 4.05 -52.08 -22.91
N ALA A 13 4.88 -51.95 -21.85
CA ALA A 13 4.74 -52.51 -20.46
C ALA A 13 6.09 -52.98 -19.83
N PRO A 14 6.17 -53.32 -18.53
CA PRO A 14 6.66 -52.45 -17.45
C PRO A 14 7.93 -52.97 -16.73
N LEU A 15 8.49 -52.15 -15.85
CA LEU A 15 9.63 -52.46 -14.97
C LEU A 15 9.41 -53.71 -14.09
N PRO A 16 10.46 -54.54 -13.92
CA PRO A 16 10.76 -55.08 -12.60
C PRO A 16 12.27 -55.07 -12.34
N GLY A 17 12.70 -54.35 -11.29
CA GLY A 17 14.11 -54.25 -10.97
C GLY A 17 14.39 -53.63 -9.61
N ALA A 18 13.62 -54.01 -8.59
CA ALA A 18 14.00 -53.84 -7.20
C ALA A 18 15.23 -54.72 -6.92
N GLY A 19 16.43 -54.12 -7.06
CA GLY A 19 17.71 -54.73 -6.73
C GLY A 19 18.31 -54.02 -5.51
N TRP A 20 18.11 -54.65 -4.37
CA TRP A 20 18.57 -54.30 -3.03
C TRP A 20 20.03 -53.84 -2.98
N ARG A 21 20.26 -52.62 -2.47
CA ARG A 21 21.59 -52.15 -2.06
C ARG A 21 22.03 -52.90 -0.80
N ALA A 22 23.19 -53.54 -0.87
CA ALA A 22 23.88 -54.13 0.26
C ALA A 22 24.30 -53.05 1.29
N PRO A 23 24.33 -53.39 2.59
CA PRO A 23 24.51 -52.42 3.68
C PRO A 23 25.96 -51.91 3.78
N TYR A 24 26.12 -50.59 3.66
CA TYR A 24 27.33 -49.90 4.10
C TYR A 24 27.43 -50.02 5.64
N THR A 25 28.43 -50.75 6.11
CA THR A 25 28.88 -50.71 7.50
C THR A 25 30.01 -49.67 7.61
N PRO A 26 29.94 -48.72 8.57
CA PRO A 26 30.88 -47.59 8.64
C PRO A 26 32.22 -47.96 9.26
N LEU A 27 33.31 -47.38 8.75
CA LEU A 27 34.60 -47.31 9.47
C LEU A 27 34.44 -46.47 10.75
N PRO A 28 35.08 -46.83 11.88
CA PRO A 28 35.09 -45.99 13.07
C PRO A 28 36.01 -44.77 12.84
N PRO A 29 35.60 -43.55 13.25
CA PRO A 29 36.48 -42.40 13.26
C PRO A 29 37.55 -42.50 14.36
N PRO A 30 38.70 -41.82 14.20
CA PRO A 30 39.78 -41.82 15.19
C PRO A 30 39.36 -41.15 16.51
N VAL A 31 39.91 -41.65 17.62
CA VAL A 31 39.70 -41.10 18.97
C VAL A 31 40.48 -39.78 19.10
N GLU A 32 39.77 -38.66 19.11
CA GLU A 32 40.29 -37.34 19.50
C GLU A 32 40.17 -37.13 21.02
N PRO A 33 41.09 -36.35 21.64
CA PRO A 33 41.12 -36.14 23.08
C PRO A 33 39.91 -35.32 23.58
N SER A 34 39.43 -35.69 24.77
CA SER A 34 38.25 -35.14 25.42
C SER A 34 38.22 -33.60 25.43
N ALA A 35 37.27 -33.03 24.70
CA ALA A 35 36.89 -31.62 24.81
C ALA A 35 36.13 -31.36 26.13
N PRO A 36 36.26 -30.18 26.75
CA PRO A 36 35.48 -29.83 27.94
C PRO A 36 33.99 -29.80 27.61
N LEU A 37 33.16 -30.26 28.54
CA LEU A 37 31.68 -30.19 28.48
C LEU A 37 31.24 -28.74 28.19
N VAL A 38 30.89 -28.47 26.93
CA VAL A 38 30.19 -27.25 26.53
C VAL A 38 28.74 -27.41 26.99
N ALA A 39 28.31 -26.55 27.92
CA ALA A 39 26.91 -26.45 28.31
C ALA A 39 26.03 -26.17 27.08
N PRO A 40 24.78 -26.69 27.00
CA PRO A 40 23.87 -26.35 25.92
C PRO A 40 23.73 -24.83 25.85
N ARG A 41 24.10 -24.24 24.71
CA ARG A 41 23.90 -22.82 24.45
C ARG A 41 22.41 -22.65 24.17
N GLU A 42 21.67 -22.16 25.16
CA GLU A 42 20.27 -21.82 24.95
C GLU A 42 20.14 -20.75 23.86
N PRO A 43 19.15 -20.85 22.96
CA PRO A 43 18.92 -19.84 21.94
C PRO A 43 18.65 -18.50 22.62
N SER A 44 19.38 -17.46 22.21
CA SER A 44 19.08 -16.09 22.64
C SER A 44 17.64 -15.75 22.26
N ALA A 45 16.92 -15.06 23.15
CA ALA A 45 15.51 -14.66 22.97
C ALA A 45 15.22 -13.93 21.63
N PHE A 46 16.25 -13.44 20.94
CA PHE A 46 16.20 -12.78 19.64
C PHE A 46 16.10 -13.74 18.43
N GLU A 47 16.51 -15.00 18.54
CA GLU A 47 16.38 -15.96 17.42
C GLU A 47 14.94 -16.50 17.28
N SER A 48 14.21 -16.61 18.40
CA SER A 48 12.81 -17.00 18.45
C SER A 48 11.84 -16.01 17.78
N LEU A 49 12.28 -14.79 17.47
CA LEU A 49 11.46 -13.77 16.79
C LEU A 49 11.62 -13.77 15.27
N ARG A 50 12.53 -14.57 14.72
CA ARG A 50 12.83 -14.60 13.28
C ARG A 50 12.09 -15.70 12.50
N ALA A 51 11.28 -16.51 13.19
CA ALA A 51 10.48 -17.56 12.56
C ALA A 51 9.01 -17.12 12.40
N GLU A 52 8.63 -17.04 11.13
CA GLU A 52 7.28 -17.01 10.52
C GLU A 52 6.58 -15.68 10.15
N PRO A 53 5.91 -15.67 8.97
CA PRO A 53 5.36 -14.47 8.34
C PRO A 53 3.88 -14.22 8.67
N ALA A 54 3.52 -12.94 8.65
CA ALA A 54 2.21 -12.31 8.38
C ALA A 54 0.91 -13.07 8.70
N ARG A 55 0.15 -12.56 9.68
CA ARG A 55 -1.27 -12.17 9.51
C ARG A 55 -1.81 -11.35 10.69
N HIS A 56 -2.41 -10.21 10.35
CA HIS A 56 -3.10 -9.30 11.27
C HIS A 56 -4.17 -9.99 12.12
N ARG A 57 -4.08 -9.86 13.45
CA ARG A 57 -5.22 -9.55 14.34
C ARG A 57 -4.72 -9.17 15.75
N ARG A 58 -5.29 -8.07 16.27
CA ARG A 58 -5.08 -7.46 17.60
C ARG A 58 -4.65 -8.46 18.69
N ARG A 59 -3.40 -8.32 19.18
CA ARG A 59 -2.90 -8.99 20.39
C ARG A 59 -2.34 -7.94 21.37
N TRP A 60 -3.24 -7.13 21.91
CA TRP A 60 -2.91 -6.05 22.85
C TRP A 60 -2.59 -6.47 24.32
N PRO A 61 -2.68 -7.74 24.77
CA PRO A 61 -2.18 -8.09 26.10
C PRO A 61 -0.90 -8.97 26.14
N VAL A 62 -0.38 -9.46 25.01
CA VAL A 62 0.75 -10.41 25.02
C VAL A 62 2.11 -9.71 25.07
N ALA A 63 2.24 -8.51 24.50
CA ALA A 63 3.49 -7.74 24.57
C ALA A 63 3.83 -7.34 26.03
N LEU A 64 2.82 -6.94 26.82
CA LEU A 64 2.99 -6.61 28.24
C LEU A 64 3.46 -7.82 29.08
N LEU A 65 3.03 -9.03 28.74
CA LEU A 65 3.47 -10.26 29.41
C LEU A 65 4.88 -10.69 29.02
N ALA A 66 5.31 -10.46 27.78
CA ALA A 66 6.68 -10.74 27.34
C ALA A 66 7.71 -9.79 27.98
N PHE A 67 7.34 -8.52 28.20
CA PHE A 67 8.22 -7.53 28.86
C PHE A 67 8.34 -7.74 30.37
N LEU A 68 7.31 -8.25 31.05
CA LEU A 68 7.41 -8.65 32.47
C LEU A 68 8.12 -10.00 32.68
N GLY A 69 8.05 -10.91 31.71
CA GLY A 69 8.56 -12.28 31.85
C GLY A 69 10.08 -12.42 31.89
N SER A 70 10.82 -11.45 31.35
CA SER A 70 12.28 -11.53 31.24
C SER A 70 13.03 -11.14 32.53
N GLY A 71 12.34 -10.51 33.50
CA GLY A 71 12.94 -10.04 34.76
C GLY A 71 12.82 -10.99 35.96
N LEU A 72 12.16 -12.15 35.80
CA LEU A 72 11.78 -13.02 36.92
C LEU A 72 12.82 -14.09 37.31
N ALA A 73 14.01 -14.11 36.71
CA ALA A 73 14.97 -15.21 36.90
C ALA A 73 15.98 -15.04 38.06
N TYR A 74 16.04 -13.90 38.78
CA TYR A 74 17.06 -13.73 39.83
C TYR A 74 16.59 -12.86 40.99
N VAL A 75 16.01 -13.45 42.05
CA VAL A 75 16.28 -13.02 43.44
C VAL A 75 16.06 -14.19 44.41
N GLY A 76 17.16 -14.77 44.90
CA GLY A 76 17.18 -15.64 46.07
C GLY A 76 18.08 -15.06 47.16
N ALA A 77 17.60 -15.16 48.40
CA ALA A 77 18.26 -14.92 49.70
C ALA A 77 18.20 -13.50 50.33
N ALA A 78 17.85 -13.52 51.62
CA ALA A 78 17.43 -12.44 52.51
C ALA A 78 18.58 -11.72 53.26
N ALA A 79 18.34 -10.48 53.72
CA ALA A 79 18.77 -9.96 55.04
C ALA A 79 18.19 -8.56 55.36
N GLY A 80 17.53 -8.40 56.53
CA GLY A 80 17.44 -7.14 57.31
C GLY A 80 16.39 -6.08 56.93
N VAL A 81 15.21 -6.09 57.55
CA VAL A 81 14.00 -5.30 57.16
C VAL A 81 14.06 -3.76 57.32
N ALA A 82 15.23 -3.17 57.61
CA ALA A 82 15.41 -1.70 57.57
C ALA A 82 16.53 -1.26 56.60
N GLY A 83 17.59 -2.07 56.44
CA GLY A 83 18.64 -1.88 55.42
C GLY A 83 18.32 -2.50 54.06
N ALA A 84 17.47 -3.53 54.02
CA ALA A 84 17.13 -4.27 52.81
C ALA A 84 16.45 -3.43 51.73
N THR A 85 15.64 -2.44 52.11
CA THR A 85 14.95 -1.58 51.13
C THR A 85 15.87 -0.51 50.56
N ALA A 86 16.80 0.02 51.37
CA ALA A 86 17.81 0.98 50.92
C ALA A 86 18.82 0.30 49.99
N ASP A 87 19.33 -0.89 50.38
CA ASP A 87 20.23 -1.69 49.55
C ASP A 87 19.54 -2.17 48.26
N ALA A 88 18.25 -2.55 48.33
CA ALA A 88 17.47 -2.90 47.15
C ALA A 88 17.21 -1.70 46.24
N ALA A 89 16.94 -0.51 46.79
CA ALA A 89 16.76 0.71 46.01
C ALA A 89 18.08 1.14 45.35
N GLU A 90 19.22 1.02 46.03
CA GLU A 90 20.53 1.27 45.45
C GLU A 90 20.85 0.27 44.32
N ARG A 91 20.52 -1.01 44.53
CA ARG A 91 20.68 -2.04 43.50
C ARG A 91 19.77 -1.80 42.30
N ALA A 92 18.54 -1.35 42.50
CA ALA A 92 17.64 -0.98 41.40
C ALA A 92 18.22 0.19 40.59
N ALA A 93 18.77 1.20 41.28
CA ALA A 93 19.45 2.33 40.62
C ALA A 93 20.69 1.89 39.84
N LEU A 94 21.48 0.94 40.36
CA LEU A 94 22.62 0.36 39.64
C LEU A 94 22.19 -0.40 38.39
N LEU A 95 21.13 -1.22 38.48
CA LEU A 95 20.58 -1.95 37.33
C LEU A 95 20.14 -0.98 36.22
N ALA A 96 19.41 0.08 36.58
CA ALA A 96 19.01 1.12 35.62
C ALA A 96 20.22 1.83 34.97
N ARG A 97 21.28 2.11 35.74
CA ARG A 97 22.53 2.70 35.22
C ARG A 97 23.29 1.77 34.28
N HIS A 98 23.18 0.46 34.48
CA HIS A 98 23.77 -0.56 33.62
C HIS A 98 22.88 -0.94 32.42
N GLY A 99 21.71 -0.30 32.26
CA GLY A 99 20.78 -0.57 31.16
C GLY A 99 19.87 -1.78 31.38
N ASP A 100 19.93 -2.43 32.56
CA ASP A 100 18.95 -3.45 32.96
C ASP A 100 17.71 -2.79 33.57
N TYR A 101 16.93 -2.16 32.69
CA TYR A 101 15.71 -1.46 33.08
C TYR A 101 14.63 -2.42 33.60
N GLY A 102 14.54 -3.63 33.03
CA GLY A 102 13.59 -4.66 33.46
C GLY A 102 13.85 -5.09 34.90
N GLY A 103 15.12 -5.36 35.25
CA GLY A 103 15.54 -5.68 36.61
C GLY A 103 15.29 -4.52 37.59
N ALA A 104 15.59 -3.28 37.19
CA ALA A 104 15.32 -2.10 38.01
C ALA A 104 13.82 -1.93 38.32
N ILE A 105 12.96 -2.01 37.31
CA ILE A 105 11.50 -1.90 37.44
C ILE A 105 10.94 -3.03 38.33
N ALA A 106 11.40 -4.27 38.12
CA ALA A 106 10.95 -5.41 38.92
C ALA A 106 11.31 -5.24 40.40
N LEU A 107 12.52 -4.73 40.70
CA LEU A 107 12.99 -4.51 42.06
C LEU A 107 12.24 -3.35 42.75
N ASP A 108 12.01 -2.24 42.05
CA ASP A 108 11.20 -1.13 42.56
C ASP A 108 9.73 -1.55 42.81
N ASN A 109 9.11 -2.30 41.89
CA ASN A 109 7.75 -2.85 42.10
C ASN A 109 7.70 -3.81 43.29
N ARG A 110 8.78 -4.59 43.51
CA ARG A 110 8.89 -5.45 44.68
C ARG A 110 8.98 -4.63 45.97
N ILE A 111 9.78 -3.56 46.00
CA ILE A 111 9.85 -2.63 47.15
C ILE A 111 8.46 -2.02 47.43
N ALA A 112 7.73 -1.61 46.40
CA ALA A 112 6.37 -1.09 46.54
C ALA A 112 5.39 -2.11 47.14
N SER A 113 5.52 -3.40 46.80
CA SER A 113 4.67 -4.48 47.34
C SER A 113 4.89 -4.77 48.83
N LEU A 114 5.96 -4.25 49.44
CA LEU A 114 6.29 -4.46 50.85
C LEU A 114 5.55 -3.49 51.79
N GLY A 115 4.74 -2.56 51.26
CA GLY A 115 4.03 -1.50 52.01
C GLY A 115 2.86 -1.92 52.91
N GLY A 116 2.93 -3.08 53.58
CA GLY A 116 1.95 -3.57 54.56
C GLY A 116 2.17 -3.06 56.01
N PRO A 117 1.45 -3.57 57.03
CA PRO A 117 1.37 -3.03 58.41
C PRO A 117 2.67 -2.91 59.24
N LEU A 118 3.86 -3.13 58.65
CA LEU A 118 5.18 -3.02 59.28
C LEU A 118 5.92 -1.71 58.93
N GLN A 119 5.19 -0.64 58.62
CA GLN A 119 5.61 0.64 58.03
C GLN A 119 6.54 1.55 58.85
N PHE A 120 7.04 1.13 60.01
CA PHE A 120 7.59 2.07 60.99
C PHE A 120 9.06 2.49 60.78
N LEU A 121 9.81 1.86 59.86
CA LEU A 121 11.27 2.07 59.79
C LEU A 121 11.81 2.64 58.47
N ASN A 122 11.11 2.55 57.34
CA ASN A 122 11.64 3.05 56.05
C ASN A 122 10.54 3.47 55.04
N ARG A 123 9.64 4.33 55.51
CA ARG A 123 8.42 4.74 54.79
C ARG A 123 8.68 5.48 53.47
N SER A 124 9.78 6.24 53.39
CA SER A 124 10.12 7.03 52.20
C SER A 124 10.48 6.21 50.97
N ASP A 125 11.23 5.10 51.13
CA ASP A 125 11.63 4.27 49.97
C ASP A 125 10.46 3.47 49.41
N VAL A 126 9.58 2.97 50.28
CA VAL A 126 8.37 2.26 49.88
C VAL A 126 7.37 3.19 49.19
N GLU A 127 7.18 4.41 49.70
CA GLU A 127 6.30 5.40 49.09
C GLU A 127 6.84 5.92 47.74
N GLN A 128 8.16 5.99 47.57
CA GLN A 128 8.78 6.47 46.32
C GLN A 128 9.01 5.38 45.26
N ALA A 129 9.01 4.10 45.65
CA ALA A 129 9.32 2.99 44.74
C ALA A 129 8.41 2.91 43.49
N PRO A 130 7.09 3.14 43.56
CA PRO A 130 6.24 3.21 42.36
C PRO A 130 6.67 4.31 41.38
N VAL A 131 7.05 5.48 41.90
CA VAL A 131 7.53 6.61 41.10
C VAL A 131 8.91 6.27 40.49
N LYS A 132 9.80 5.63 41.26
CA LYS A 132 11.13 5.18 40.78
C LYS A 132 11.00 4.14 39.66
N ALA A 133 10.10 3.16 39.80
CA ALA A 133 9.80 2.18 38.76
C ALA A 133 9.35 2.86 37.46
N GLN A 134 8.44 3.83 37.54
CA GLN A 134 7.94 4.54 36.37
C GLN A 134 8.97 5.50 35.76
N ARG A 135 9.88 6.08 36.55
CA ARG A 135 11.05 6.80 36.02
C ARG A 135 12.00 5.86 35.26
N SER A 136 12.20 4.64 35.75
CA SER A 136 12.96 3.61 35.04
C SER A 136 12.29 3.21 33.72
N MET A 137 10.96 3.19 33.66
CA MET A 137 10.22 2.99 32.40
C MET A 137 10.45 4.13 31.39
N LEU A 138 10.46 5.38 31.84
CA LEU A 138 10.79 6.52 30.96
C LEU A 138 12.22 6.42 30.43
N ALA A 139 13.20 6.11 31.29
CA ALA A 139 14.60 5.94 30.87
C ALA A 139 14.77 4.79 29.87
N TRP A 140 14.04 3.68 30.08
CA TRP A 140 14.03 2.56 29.14
C TRP A 140 13.41 2.95 27.79
N ALA A 141 12.33 3.74 27.80
CA ALA A 141 11.71 4.21 26.57
C ALA A 141 12.67 5.07 25.75
N SER A 142 13.42 5.99 26.39
CA SER A 142 14.45 6.77 25.70
C SER A 142 15.56 5.89 25.11
N ALA A 143 15.95 4.82 25.80
CA ALA A 143 16.92 3.84 25.28
C ALA A 143 16.39 3.05 24.07
N LEU A 144 15.12 2.62 24.12
CA LEU A 144 14.44 1.97 22.98
C LEU A 144 14.37 2.91 21.77
N ALA A 145 14.04 4.18 22.00
CA ALA A 145 14.00 5.19 20.94
C ALA A 145 15.37 5.38 20.28
N ALA A 146 16.46 5.38 21.07
CA ALA A 146 17.82 5.46 20.55
C ALA A 146 18.23 4.24 19.69
N GLN A 147 17.60 3.08 19.91
CA GLN A 147 17.78 1.86 19.11
C GLN A 147 16.89 1.83 17.85
N GLY A 148 16.01 2.83 17.67
CA GLY A 148 15.05 2.88 16.57
C GLY A 148 13.70 2.22 16.87
N GLU A 149 13.51 1.67 18.07
CA GLU A 149 12.28 1.02 18.52
C GLU A 149 11.25 2.04 19.03
N VAL A 150 10.88 2.98 18.14
CA VAL A 150 10.02 4.13 18.45
C VAL A 150 8.64 3.71 18.95
N ASP A 151 8.01 2.69 18.35
CA ASP A 151 6.69 2.21 18.76
C ASP A 151 6.69 1.57 20.14
N ALA A 152 7.73 0.80 20.44
CA ALA A 152 7.92 0.20 21.76
C ALA A 152 8.13 1.30 22.81
N ALA A 153 8.96 2.31 22.51
CA ALA A 153 9.18 3.46 23.38
C ALA A 153 7.89 4.26 23.65
N VAL A 154 7.10 4.59 22.63
CA VAL A 154 5.81 5.28 22.80
C VAL A 154 4.84 4.46 23.65
N THR A 155 4.81 3.14 23.45
CA THR A 155 3.95 2.24 24.21
C THR A 155 4.36 2.21 25.69
N LEU A 156 5.66 2.16 25.96
CA LEU A 156 6.20 2.18 27.30
C LEU A 156 5.93 3.52 28.00
N ILE A 157 6.09 4.65 27.31
CA ILE A 157 5.74 5.97 27.87
C ILE A 157 4.24 6.06 28.21
N ARG A 158 3.36 5.49 27.36
CA ARG A 158 1.91 5.43 27.64
C ARG A 158 1.55 4.57 28.86
N SER A 159 2.43 3.68 29.29
CA SER A 159 2.22 2.85 30.49
C SER A 159 2.59 3.56 31.80
N VAL A 160 3.18 4.76 31.72
CA VAL A 160 3.42 5.63 32.87
C VAL A 160 2.10 6.28 33.29
N THR A 161 1.62 5.94 34.47
CA THR A 161 0.31 6.39 34.99
C THR A 161 0.41 7.29 36.22
N ASP A 162 1.62 7.48 36.77
CA ASP A 162 1.84 8.33 37.93
C ASP A 162 1.61 9.82 37.58
N PRO A 163 0.69 10.52 38.29
CA PRO A 163 0.41 11.92 38.02
C PRO A 163 1.63 12.84 38.13
N ALA A 164 2.60 12.52 38.98
CA ALA A 164 3.82 13.32 39.15
C ALA A 164 4.75 13.24 37.93
N LEU A 165 4.63 12.19 37.11
CA LEU A 165 5.41 11.98 35.90
C LEU A 165 4.63 12.29 34.62
N ALA A 166 3.34 12.63 34.72
CA ALA A 166 2.48 12.81 33.55
C ALA A 166 3.00 13.89 32.59
N ALA A 167 3.49 15.02 33.12
CA ALA A 167 4.06 16.10 32.31
C ALA A 167 5.38 15.69 31.62
N ASP A 168 6.26 14.96 32.34
CA ASP A 168 7.53 14.48 31.79
C ASP A 168 7.29 13.41 30.72
N ALA A 169 6.37 12.47 30.99
CA ALA A 169 5.96 11.45 30.03
C ALA A 169 5.36 12.06 28.76
N ALA A 170 4.49 13.07 28.89
CA ALA A 170 3.92 13.78 27.75
C ALA A 170 5.00 14.48 26.91
N ARG A 171 5.93 15.19 27.55
CA ARG A 171 7.05 15.88 26.88
C ARG A 171 7.99 14.92 26.17
N GLU A 172 8.39 13.83 26.85
CA GLU A 172 9.27 12.81 26.26
C GLU A 172 8.60 12.16 25.04
N ARG A 173 7.31 11.82 25.14
CA ARG A 173 6.54 11.29 24.01
C ARG A 173 6.49 12.28 22.85
N ALA A 174 6.26 13.56 23.12
CA ALA A 174 6.17 14.58 22.09
C ALA A 174 7.50 14.77 21.35
N THR A 175 8.60 14.89 22.11
CA THR A 175 9.96 14.99 21.57
C THR A 175 10.31 13.77 20.71
N LEU A 176 9.98 12.57 21.20
CA LEU A 176 10.25 11.33 20.52
C LEU A 176 9.47 11.20 19.21
N LEU A 177 8.17 11.52 19.20
CA LEU A 177 7.34 11.47 17.98
C LEU A 177 7.85 12.46 16.91
N LEU A 178 8.19 13.68 17.31
CA LEU A 178 8.74 14.68 16.40
C LEU A 178 10.10 14.26 15.82
N ARG A 179 10.99 13.72 16.65
CA ARG A 179 12.29 13.20 16.21
C ARG A 179 12.13 12.00 15.27
N ALA A 180 11.21 11.09 15.56
CA ALA A 180 10.93 9.95 14.71
C ALA A 180 10.35 10.39 13.36
N ALA A 181 9.45 11.37 13.35
CA ALA A 181 8.88 11.92 12.12
C ALA A 181 9.96 12.56 11.23
N THR A 182 10.82 13.39 11.82
CA THR A 182 11.92 14.04 11.09
C THR A 182 12.93 13.03 10.55
N ALA A 183 13.25 11.98 11.30
CA ALA A 183 14.13 10.90 10.84
C ALA A 183 13.50 10.06 9.72
N ALA A 184 12.19 9.80 9.77
CA ALA A 184 11.45 9.10 8.72
C ALA A 184 11.46 9.91 7.41
N ALA A 185 11.21 11.22 7.49
CA ALA A 185 11.25 12.13 6.34
C ALA A 185 12.65 12.24 5.69
N GLN A 186 13.74 12.01 6.44
CA GLN A 186 15.09 11.91 5.88
C GLN A 186 15.32 10.63 5.07
N LYS A 187 14.53 9.57 5.29
CA LYS A 187 14.59 8.27 4.61
C LYS A 187 13.47 8.10 3.56
N PRO A 188 13.05 9.20 2.94
CA PRO A 188 11.77 9.33 2.22
C PRO A 188 10.54 8.55 2.71
N ASP A 189 10.47 8.16 3.99
CA ASP A 189 9.33 7.45 4.56
C ASP A 189 8.29 8.46 5.08
N TYR A 190 7.63 9.13 4.12
CA TYR A 190 6.70 10.20 4.42
C TYR A 190 5.39 9.71 5.07
N VAL A 191 4.96 8.47 4.80
CA VAL A 191 3.76 7.87 5.42
C VAL A 191 3.98 7.75 6.94
N SER A 192 5.12 7.17 7.34
CA SER A 192 5.48 7.11 8.76
C SER A 192 5.66 8.52 9.34
N ALA A 193 6.30 9.44 8.60
CA ALA A 193 6.52 10.79 9.08
C ALA A 193 5.21 11.54 9.38
N VAL A 194 4.26 11.55 8.43
CA VAL A 194 2.95 12.19 8.57
C VAL A 194 2.17 11.57 9.73
N GLY A 195 2.08 10.24 9.80
CA GLY A 195 1.36 9.55 10.87
C GLY A 195 1.91 9.87 12.27
N ARG A 196 3.23 10.08 12.41
CA ARG A 196 3.86 10.48 13.69
C ARG A 196 3.54 11.92 14.07
N LEU A 197 3.52 12.85 13.10
CA LEU A 197 3.13 14.25 13.35
C LEU A 197 1.65 14.35 13.76
N GLU A 198 0.76 13.64 13.08
CA GLU A 198 -0.67 13.58 13.43
C GLU A 198 -0.90 12.96 14.82
N GLN A 199 -0.15 11.89 15.14
CA GLN A 199 -0.18 11.29 16.47
C GLN A 199 0.28 12.27 17.56
N LEU A 200 1.30 13.09 17.28
CA LEU A 200 1.76 14.14 18.18
C LEU A 200 0.67 15.21 18.37
N MET A 201 0.18 15.78 17.27
CA MET A 201 -0.84 16.84 17.29
C MET A 201 -2.16 16.41 17.96
N SER A 202 -2.56 15.15 17.82
CA SER A 202 -3.76 14.62 18.47
C SER A 202 -3.56 14.32 19.97
N SER A 203 -2.34 13.97 20.37
CA SER A 203 -2.07 13.51 21.74
C SER A 203 -1.61 14.60 22.70
N ASP A 204 -1.03 15.70 22.19
CA ASP A 204 -0.66 16.89 22.96
C ASP A 204 -0.69 18.17 22.08
N PRO A 205 -1.88 18.70 21.76
CA PRO A 205 -2.04 19.79 20.80
C PRO A 205 -1.45 21.13 21.27
N THR A 206 -1.21 21.30 22.57
CA THR A 206 -0.72 22.55 23.16
C THR A 206 0.80 22.60 23.33
N SER A 207 1.49 21.48 23.09
CA SER A 207 2.95 21.42 23.18
C SER A 207 3.65 22.25 22.09
N SER A 208 4.85 22.75 22.40
CA SER A 208 5.73 23.40 21.42
C SER A 208 6.05 22.49 20.24
N GLU A 209 6.19 21.19 20.50
CA GLU A 209 6.47 20.14 19.54
C GLU A 209 5.28 19.94 18.60
N ALA A 210 4.04 20.02 19.09
CA ALA A 210 2.85 19.99 18.24
C ALA A 210 2.74 21.22 17.35
N VAL A 211 3.13 22.41 17.83
CA VAL A 211 3.22 23.61 16.98
C VAL A 211 4.26 23.41 15.87
N GLN A 212 5.43 22.84 16.19
CA GLN A 212 6.44 22.50 15.20
C GLN A 212 5.96 21.41 14.21
N ALA A 213 5.26 20.39 14.71
CA ALA A 213 4.66 19.35 13.89
C ALA A 213 3.64 19.93 12.89
N ALA A 214 2.76 20.83 13.35
CA ALA A 214 1.79 21.51 12.49
C ALA A 214 2.47 22.35 11.40
N ALA A 215 3.63 22.94 11.68
CA ALA A 215 4.41 23.68 10.68
C ALA A 215 5.08 22.76 9.63
N LEU A 216 5.49 21.55 10.02
CA LEU A 216 6.14 20.57 9.14
C LEU A 216 5.16 19.73 8.32
N LEU A 217 3.97 19.46 8.88
CA LEU A 217 2.99 18.53 8.32
C LEU A 217 2.66 18.80 6.84
N PRO A 218 2.40 20.04 6.39
CA PRO A 218 2.09 20.29 4.99
C PRO A 218 3.24 19.94 4.03
N ASP A 219 4.49 20.07 4.47
CA ASP A 219 5.64 19.71 3.64
C ASP A 219 5.76 18.19 3.49
N TYR A 220 5.52 17.46 4.58
CA TYR A 220 5.60 16.00 4.60
C TYR A 220 4.44 15.37 3.83
N GLN A 221 3.24 15.96 3.87
CA GLN A 221 2.10 15.54 3.05
C GLN A 221 2.36 15.67 1.55
N VAL A 222 3.10 16.70 1.11
CA VAL A 222 3.51 16.79 -0.31
C VAL A 222 4.51 15.69 -0.66
N GLY A 223 5.44 15.35 0.25
CA GLY A 223 6.36 14.22 0.08
C GLY A 223 5.63 12.88 -0.01
N GLU A 224 4.62 12.67 0.85
CA GLU A 224 3.76 11.48 0.81
C GLU A 224 2.97 11.38 -0.49
N ALA A 225 2.38 12.48 -0.95
CA ALA A 225 1.70 12.54 -2.24
C ALA A 225 2.63 12.13 -3.40
N ALA A 226 3.90 12.55 -3.37
CA ALA A 226 4.87 12.13 -4.38
C ALA A 226 5.16 10.62 -4.33
N ALA A 227 5.23 10.03 -3.13
CA ALA A 227 5.39 8.58 -2.96
C ALA A 227 4.16 7.81 -3.47
N LEU A 228 2.95 8.30 -3.19
CA LEU A 228 1.70 7.71 -3.68
C LEU A 228 1.64 7.70 -5.22
N VAL A 229 2.01 8.82 -5.86
CA VAL A 229 2.15 8.91 -7.32
C VAL A 229 3.13 7.88 -7.87
N ALA A 230 4.29 7.70 -7.22
CA ALA A 230 5.28 6.71 -7.65
C ALA A 230 4.74 5.26 -7.61
N THR A 231 3.78 4.99 -6.73
CA THR A 231 3.11 3.68 -6.60
C THR A 231 1.80 3.56 -7.40
N GLY A 232 1.43 4.59 -8.19
CA GLY A 232 0.21 4.59 -8.99
C GLY A 232 -1.08 4.94 -8.25
N ARG A 233 -1.00 5.34 -6.97
CA ARG A 233 -2.13 5.78 -6.13
C ARG A 233 -2.38 7.27 -6.30
N GLY A 234 -2.77 7.67 -7.51
CA GLY A 234 -2.90 9.09 -7.86
C GLY A 234 -4.08 9.77 -7.17
N ALA A 235 -5.21 9.06 -6.99
CA ALA A 235 -6.39 9.62 -6.33
C ALA A 235 -6.09 10.02 -4.87
N ASP A 236 -5.41 9.15 -4.12
CA ASP A 236 -4.98 9.43 -2.75
C ASP A 236 -3.97 10.58 -2.68
N ALA A 237 -3.05 10.66 -3.65
CA ALA A 237 -2.12 11.77 -3.75
C ALA A 237 -2.83 13.12 -3.96
N LEU A 238 -3.87 13.16 -4.81
CA LEU A 238 -4.68 14.36 -5.01
C LEU A 238 -5.38 14.81 -3.72
N ALA A 239 -5.93 13.88 -2.94
CA ALA A 239 -6.58 14.20 -1.67
C ALA A 239 -5.61 14.88 -0.69
N LEU A 240 -4.37 14.39 -0.58
CA LEU A 240 -3.33 15.02 0.24
C LEU A 240 -2.95 16.40 -0.28
N LEU A 241 -2.76 16.55 -1.60
CA LEU A 241 -2.39 17.84 -2.20
C LEU A 241 -3.51 18.88 -2.03
N ASP A 242 -4.77 18.48 -2.17
CA ASP A 242 -5.93 19.36 -1.95
C ASP A 242 -6.00 19.83 -0.48
N ALA A 243 -5.73 18.93 0.48
CA ALA A 243 -5.61 19.30 1.89
C ALA A 243 -4.52 20.36 2.11
N VAL A 244 -3.33 20.18 1.53
CA VAL A 244 -2.23 21.17 1.61
C VAL A 244 -2.61 22.50 0.95
N LEU A 245 -3.26 22.48 -0.21
CA LEU A 245 -3.70 23.68 -0.93
C LEU A 245 -4.75 24.48 -0.15
N SER A 246 -5.58 23.81 0.65
CA SER A 246 -6.58 24.42 1.54
C SER A 246 -5.97 25.04 2.81
N GLY A 247 -4.78 24.62 3.22
CA GLY A 247 -4.10 25.08 4.45
C GLY A 247 -3.60 26.52 4.39
N THR A 248 -2.65 26.90 5.24
CA THR A 248 -2.12 28.28 5.33
C THR A 248 -0.66 28.43 4.90
N SER A 249 0.10 27.33 4.81
CA SER A 249 1.54 27.37 4.49
C SER A 249 1.80 27.69 3.02
N ALA A 250 2.15 28.94 2.71
CA ALA A 250 2.52 29.39 1.37
C ALA A 250 3.62 28.54 0.68
N PRO A 251 4.75 28.18 1.34
CA PRO A 251 5.76 27.36 0.70
C PRO A 251 5.26 25.93 0.39
N ALA A 252 4.48 25.33 1.28
CA ALA A 252 3.91 24.00 1.04
C ALA A 252 2.88 24.03 -0.10
N LYS A 253 2.03 25.08 -0.15
CA LYS A 253 1.12 25.29 -1.29
C LYS A 253 1.85 25.38 -2.61
N GLN A 254 3.00 26.06 -2.65
CA GLN A 254 3.78 26.17 -3.88
C GLN A 254 4.32 24.80 -4.31
N LYS A 255 4.85 23.99 -3.38
CA LYS A 255 5.28 22.62 -3.67
C LYS A 255 4.12 21.74 -4.11
N ALA A 256 2.96 21.85 -3.45
CA ALA A 256 1.75 21.10 -3.81
C ALA A 256 1.26 21.42 -5.22
N LYS A 257 1.22 22.71 -5.59
CA LYS A 257 0.90 23.16 -6.97
C LYS A 257 1.86 22.56 -8.00
N ALA A 258 3.14 22.45 -7.68
CA ALA A 258 4.14 21.85 -8.57
C ALA A 258 3.98 20.33 -8.71
N ALA A 259 3.54 19.63 -7.65
CA ALA A 259 3.29 18.18 -7.66
C ALA A 259 1.95 17.79 -8.31
N TYR A 260 0.97 18.71 -8.35
CA TYR A 260 -0.40 18.46 -8.80
C TYR A 260 -0.53 17.84 -10.21
N PRO A 261 0.23 18.27 -11.24
CA PRO A 261 0.13 17.68 -12.57
C PRO A 261 0.46 16.18 -12.60
N ALA A 262 1.49 15.77 -11.85
CA ALA A 262 1.89 14.37 -11.76
C ALA A 262 0.83 13.52 -11.05
N ALA A 263 0.22 14.07 -9.99
CA ALA A 263 -0.89 13.42 -9.30
C ALA A 263 -2.13 13.25 -10.20
N LEU A 264 -2.52 14.28 -10.96
CA LEU A 264 -3.64 14.18 -11.90
C LEU A 264 -3.38 13.13 -12.99
N LEU A 265 -2.16 13.09 -13.55
CA LEU A 265 -1.83 12.08 -14.56
C LEU A 265 -1.87 10.67 -13.98
N SER A 266 -1.36 10.49 -12.75
CA SER A 266 -1.40 9.20 -12.06
C SER A 266 -2.84 8.78 -11.77
N ALA A 267 -3.69 9.70 -11.29
CA ALA A 267 -5.09 9.42 -11.00
C ALA A 267 -5.86 9.03 -12.27
N GLY A 268 -5.65 9.77 -13.37
CA GLY A 268 -6.26 9.42 -14.66
C GLY A 268 -5.84 8.04 -15.17
N ARG A 269 -4.61 7.60 -14.89
CA ARG A 269 -4.14 6.24 -15.23
C ARG A 269 -4.75 5.17 -14.34
N GLU A 270 -4.83 5.45 -13.04
CA GLU A 270 -5.48 4.60 -12.05
C GLU A 270 -6.96 4.37 -12.43
N GLU A 271 -7.69 5.44 -12.77
CA GLU A 271 -9.09 5.41 -13.21
C GLU A 271 -9.26 4.61 -14.52
N VAL A 272 -8.36 4.78 -15.50
CA VAL A 272 -8.35 3.93 -16.72
C VAL A 272 -8.14 2.46 -16.38
N SER A 273 -7.21 2.14 -15.49
CA SER A 273 -6.94 0.75 -15.07
C SER A 273 -8.10 0.12 -14.31
N ALA A 274 -8.93 0.95 -13.66
CA ALA A 274 -10.15 0.55 -12.96
C ALA A 274 -11.40 0.53 -13.86
N PHE A 275 -11.26 0.80 -15.16
CA PHE A 275 -12.38 0.95 -16.11
C PHE A 275 -13.35 2.11 -15.78
N SER A 276 -12.92 3.07 -14.96
CA SER A 276 -13.66 4.29 -14.58
C SER A 276 -13.41 5.41 -15.61
N PHE A 277 -13.92 5.21 -16.82
CA PHE A 277 -13.56 6.03 -17.98
C PHE A 277 -14.11 7.46 -17.94
N VAL A 278 -15.25 7.69 -17.29
CA VAL A 278 -15.84 9.03 -17.17
C VAL A 278 -15.01 9.88 -16.21
N GLU A 279 -14.60 9.29 -15.10
CA GLU A 279 -13.70 9.85 -14.09
C GLU A 279 -12.33 10.14 -14.74
N ALA A 280 -11.74 9.15 -15.41
CA ALA A 280 -10.47 9.28 -16.14
C ALA A 280 -10.48 10.46 -17.11
N ARG A 281 -11.53 10.57 -17.94
CA ARG A 281 -11.69 11.68 -18.88
C ARG A 281 -11.74 13.02 -18.16
N THR A 282 -12.53 13.11 -17.09
CA THR A 282 -12.68 14.35 -16.30
C THR A 282 -11.36 14.78 -15.68
N THR A 283 -10.64 13.84 -15.04
CA THR A 283 -9.35 14.06 -14.40
C THR A 283 -8.28 14.50 -15.41
N LEU A 284 -8.19 13.84 -16.56
CA LEU A 284 -7.22 14.18 -17.61
C LEU A 284 -7.58 15.49 -18.32
N GLN A 285 -8.86 15.80 -18.52
CA GLN A 285 -9.29 17.10 -19.05
C GLN A 285 -8.95 18.25 -18.08
N ARG A 286 -9.11 18.03 -16.78
CA ARG A 286 -8.66 18.99 -15.75
C ARG A 286 -7.14 19.23 -15.83
N LEU A 287 -6.35 18.17 -16.02
CA LEU A 287 -4.91 18.28 -16.22
C LEU A 287 -4.55 19.13 -17.45
N VAL A 288 -5.18 18.84 -18.59
CA VAL A 288 -4.90 19.55 -19.85
C VAL A 288 -5.31 21.02 -19.80
N SER A 289 -6.44 21.33 -19.17
CA SER A 289 -6.98 22.69 -19.07
C SER A 289 -6.21 23.54 -18.06
N ALA A 290 -6.01 23.04 -16.83
CA ALA A 290 -5.40 23.82 -15.75
C ALA A 290 -3.87 23.86 -15.81
N TYR A 291 -3.23 22.84 -16.39
CA TYR A 291 -1.77 22.70 -16.42
C TYR A 291 -1.23 22.47 -17.85
N SER A 292 -1.79 23.19 -18.82
CA SER A 292 -1.59 22.99 -20.25
C SER A 292 -0.13 22.96 -20.73
N ARG A 293 0.80 23.61 -20.01
CA ARG A 293 2.24 23.68 -20.33
C ARG A 293 3.09 22.58 -19.68
N SER A 294 2.51 21.74 -18.82
CA SER A 294 3.21 20.63 -18.18
C SER A 294 3.49 19.48 -19.16
N ALA A 295 4.54 18.70 -18.91
CA ALA A 295 4.82 17.49 -19.67
C ALA A 295 3.72 16.43 -19.45
N GLU A 296 3.14 16.42 -18.26
CA GLU A 296 2.01 15.58 -17.88
C GLU A 296 0.77 15.89 -18.72
N ALA A 297 0.48 17.16 -18.98
CA ALA A 297 -0.61 17.55 -19.87
C ALA A 297 -0.39 17.10 -21.32
N GLN A 298 0.84 17.05 -21.82
CA GLN A 298 1.12 16.47 -23.15
C GLN A 298 0.80 14.97 -23.18
N ARG A 299 1.18 14.24 -22.15
CA ARG A 299 0.83 12.81 -22.02
C ARG A 299 -0.68 12.60 -21.92
N ALA A 300 -1.36 13.43 -21.13
CA ALA A 300 -2.82 13.40 -20.99
C ALA A 300 -3.55 13.68 -22.30
N ARG A 301 -3.07 14.64 -23.12
CA ARG A 301 -3.59 14.87 -24.47
C ARG A 301 -3.48 13.61 -25.32
N GLY A 302 -2.33 12.94 -25.30
CA GLY A 302 -2.11 11.69 -26.03
C GLY A 302 -3.09 10.58 -25.61
N MET A 303 -3.36 10.46 -24.30
CA MET A 303 -4.36 9.51 -23.80
C MET A 303 -5.78 9.89 -24.24
N LEU A 304 -6.14 11.17 -24.17
CA LEU A 304 -7.47 11.65 -24.57
C LEU A 304 -7.71 11.62 -26.08
N SER A 305 -6.64 11.64 -26.89
CA SER A 305 -6.73 11.52 -28.35
C SER A 305 -6.53 10.11 -28.87
N ALA A 306 -6.24 9.14 -28.00
CA ALA A 306 -6.02 7.75 -28.41
C ALA A 306 -7.29 7.22 -29.09
N GLY A 307 -7.10 6.51 -30.20
CA GLY A 307 -8.20 5.83 -30.88
C GLY A 307 -8.88 4.84 -29.93
N GLN A 308 -10.20 4.74 -30.01
CA GLN A 308 -10.97 3.80 -29.19
C GLN A 308 -11.45 2.63 -30.03
N PRO A 309 -11.58 1.45 -29.41
CA PRO A 309 -12.27 0.35 -30.05
C PRO A 309 -13.75 0.70 -30.23
N VAL A 310 -14.26 0.42 -31.43
CA VAL A 310 -15.69 0.47 -31.75
C VAL A 310 -16.14 -0.95 -32.06
N SER A 311 -16.99 -1.51 -31.22
CA SER A 311 -17.51 -2.86 -31.37
C SER A 311 -18.99 -2.86 -31.72
N GLY A 312 -19.47 -3.91 -32.38
CA GLY A 312 -20.89 -4.10 -32.63
C GLY A 312 -21.19 -5.48 -33.17
N THR A 313 -22.47 -5.73 -33.43
CA THR A 313 -22.95 -6.99 -34.00
C THR A 313 -23.77 -6.73 -35.27
N LEU A 314 -23.40 -7.42 -36.35
CA LEU A 314 -24.12 -7.43 -37.62
C LEU A 314 -25.19 -8.50 -37.62
N VAL A 315 -26.41 -8.12 -38.01
CA VAL A 315 -27.54 -9.04 -38.15
C VAL A 315 -28.31 -8.79 -39.45
N ASP A 316 -29.01 -9.82 -39.93
CA ASP A 316 -29.95 -9.71 -41.02
C ASP A 316 -31.29 -9.10 -40.56
N ARG A 317 -32.23 -8.87 -41.50
CA ARG A 317 -33.59 -8.37 -41.19
C ARG A 317 -34.39 -9.26 -40.24
N THR A 318 -34.04 -10.54 -40.12
CA THR A 318 -34.68 -11.51 -39.24
C THR A 318 -33.95 -11.68 -37.90
N GLY A 319 -32.86 -10.94 -37.68
CA GLY A 319 -32.06 -10.97 -36.46
C GLY A 319 -30.99 -12.05 -36.41
N HIS A 320 -30.72 -12.77 -37.51
CA HIS A 320 -29.63 -13.75 -37.54
C HIS A 320 -28.29 -13.05 -37.73
N PRO A 321 -27.23 -13.49 -37.03
CA PRO A 321 -25.90 -12.91 -37.18
C PRO A 321 -25.33 -13.11 -38.58
N ILE A 322 -24.66 -12.09 -39.11
CA ILE A 322 -23.98 -12.15 -40.42
C ILE A 322 -22.49 -11.84 -40.25
N GLY A 323 -21.64 -12.74 -40.74
CA GLY A 323 -20.22 -12.46 -40.94
C GLY A 323 -19.95 -11.69 -42.22
N GLY A 324 -18.94 -10.83 -42.23
CA GLY A 324 -18.66 -9.99 -43.39
C GLY A 324 -17.63 -8.90 -43.12
N ARG A 325 -17.25 -8.16 -44.17
CA ARG A 325 -16.33 -7.03 -44.01
C ARG A 325 -17.11 -5.78 -43.59
N VAL A 326 -16.60 -5.08 -42.61
CA VAL A 326 -17.15 -3.80 -42.15
C VAL A 326 -16.07 -2.72 -42.22
N ARG A 327 -16.48 -1.46 -42.29
CA ARG A 327 -15.58 -0.33 -42.09
C ARG A 327 -16.32 0.86 -41.49
N LEU A 328 -15.59 1.70 -40.77
CA LEU A 328 -16.07 3.03 -40.41
C LEU A 328 -15.46 4.07 -41.35
N SER A 329 -16.29 5.02 -41.77
CA SER A 329 -15.91 6.15 -42.62
C SER A 329 -16.04 7.45 -41.85
N SER A 330 -14.99 8.28 -41.87
CA SER A 330 -14.99 9.57 -41.16
C SER A 330 -15.64 10.71 -41.93
N HIS A 331 -15.87 10.54 -43.23
CA HIS A 331 -16.48 11.56 -44.08
C HIS A 331 -17.57 10.94 -44.92
N PHE A 332 -18.71 11.62 -44.98
CA PHE A 332 -19.81 11.26 -45.85
C PHE A 332 -20.51 12.51 -46.37
N THR A 333 -21.15 12.38 -47.52
CA THR A 333 -22.03 13.39 -48.09
C THR A 333 -23.27 12.70 -48.63
N ALA A 334 -24.44 13.13 -48.15
CA ALA A 334 -25.71 12.66 -48.69
C ALA A 334 -25.93 13.26 -50.09
N LEU A 335 -26.33 12.41 -51.02
CA LEU A 335 -26.79 12.77 -52.36
C LEU A 335 -28.29 12.48 -52.45
N GLY A 336 -28.98 13.09 -53.43
CA GLY A 336 -30.44 12.97 -53.56
C GLY A 336 -30.97 11.53 -53.66
N ASP A 337 -30.14 10.59 -54.09
CA ASP A 337 -30.44 9.17 -54.26
C ASP A 337 -29.41 8.23 -53.60
N GLY A 338 -28.54 8.74 -52.72
CA GLY A 338 -27.51 7.91 -52.11
C GLY A 338 -26.57 8.65 -51.16
N TYR A 339 -25.38 8.09 -50.96
CA TYR A 339 -24.34 8.70 -50.13
C TYR A 339 -22.98 8.40 -50.75
N ILE A 340 -22.02 9.32 -50.59
CA ILE A 340 -20.62 9.08 -50.91
C ILE A 340 -19.83 9.15 -49.61
N THR A 341 -18.97 8.17 -49.36
CA THR A 341 -17.98 8.19 -48.29
C THR A 341 -16.59 8.45 -48.84
N SER A 342 -15.75 9.07 -48.01
CA SER A 342 -14.34 9.23 -48.30
C SER A 342 -13.50 8.96 -47.06
N GLY A 343 -12.24 8.61 -47.29
CA GLY A 343 -11.34 8.22 -46.22
C GLY A 343 -11.04 9.37 -45.24
N PRO A 344 -10.39 9.06 -44.11
CA PRO A 344 -9.90 7.74 -43.70
C PRO A 344 -10.99 6.69 -43.43
N PHE A 345 -10.68 5.44 -43.81
CA PHE A 345 -11.51 4.25 -43.57
C PHE A 345 -10.87 3.39 -42.48
N TYR A 346 -11.68 2.85 -41.58
CA TYR A 346 -11.25 1.98 -40.48
C TYR A 346 -11.90 0.61 -40.64
N PRO A 347 -11.23 -0.35 -41.31
CA PRO A 347 -11.81 -1.64 -41.64
C PRO A 347 -11.79 -2.62 -40.45
N SER A 348 -12.73 -3.56 -40.45
CA SER A 348 -12.73 -4.76 -39.62
C SER A 348 -13.52 -5.87 -40.31
N THR A 349 -13.64 -7.02 -39.65
CA THR A 349 -14.42 -8.18 -40.12
C THR A 349 -15.33 -8.65 -38.99
N ALA A 350 -16.61 -8.81 -39.29
CA ALA A 350 -17.57 -9.49 -38.44
C ALA A 350 -17.38 -11.01 -38.55
N ASP A 351 -17.33 -11.68 -37.41
CA ASP A 351 -17.17 -13.13 -37.33
C ASP A 351 -18.48 -13.90 -37.65
N ALA A 352 -18.48 -15.22 -37.49
CA ALA A 352 -19.67 -16.04 -37.74
C ALA A 352 -20.84 -15.77 -36.76
N LYS A 353 -20.60 -15.06 -35.66
CA LYS A 353 -21.61 -14.57 -34.72
C LYS A 353 -22.01 -13.12 -35.01
N GLY A 354 -21.46 -12.54 -36.07
CA GLY A 354 -21.72 -11.17 -36.48
C GLY A 354 -20.93 -10.14 -35.65
N ASP A 355 -20.10 -10.56 -34.70
CA ASP A 355 -19.38 -9.66 -33.82
C ASP A 355 -18.16 -9.07 -34.54
N PHE A 356 -17.99 -7.75 -34.46
CA PHE A 356 -16.83 -7.05 -34.99
C PHE A 356 -16.28 -6.04 -33.99
N THR A 357 -14.99 -5.75 -34.12
CA THR A 357 -14.31 -4.66 -33.41
C THR A 357 -13.38 -3.92 -34.35
N VAL A 358 -13.53 -2.60 -34.44
CA VAL A 358 -12.60 -1.69 -35.11
C VAL A 358 -11.70 -1.09 -34.03
N GLU A 359 -10.45 -1.56 -33.95
CA GLU A 359 -9.59 -1.39 -32.77
C GLU A 359 -9.22 0.06 -32.41
N ALA A 360 -9.00 0.93 -33.39
CA ALA A 360 -8.37 2.23 -33.18
C ALA A 360 -9.05 3.35 -33.98
N VAL A 361 -10.32 3.62 -33.66
CA VAL A 361 -11.07 4.71 -34.31
C VAL A 361 -10.78 6.02 -33.59
N PRO A 362 -10.31 7.08 -34.28
CA PRO A 362 -10.00 8.34 -33.62
C PRO A 362 -11.21 8.94 -32.90
N VAL A 363 -10.95 9.63 -31.80
CA VAL A 363 -11.99 10.36 -31.08
C VAL A 363 -12.63 11.42 -31.98
N GLY A 364 -13.96 11.54 -31.89
CA GLY A 364 -14.76 12.46 -32.68
C GLY A 364 -15.80 11.74 -33.52
N GLY A 365 -16.01 12.22 -34.73
CA GLY A 365 -17.08 11.79 -35.62
C GLY A 365 -17.88 12.98 -36.14
N PRO A 366 -19.05 12.74 -36.76
CA PRO A 366 -19.70 11.43 -36.88
C PRO A 366 -18.96 10.47 -37.83
N TYR A 367 -18.88 9.20 -37.45
CA TYR A 367 -18.46 8.10 -38.33
C TYR A 367 -19.68 7.34 -38.85
N VAL A 368 -19.59 6.86 -40.08
CA VAL A 368 -20.62 6.03 -40.71
C VAL A 368 -20.14 4.60 -40.79
N LEU A 369 -20.98 3.66 -40.36
CA LEU A 369 -20.70 2.24 -40.53
C LEU A 369 -21.12 1.79 -41.93
N GLU A 370 -20.18 1.20 -42.64
CA GLU A 370 -20.43 0.57 -43.92
C GLU A 370 -20.14 -0.93 -43.84
N VAL A 371 -20.97 -1.71 -44.54
CA VAL A 371 -20.84 -3.15 -44.65
C VAL A 371 -20.63 -3.51 -46.12
N PHE A 372 -19.72 -4.43 -46.38
CA PHE A 372 -19.49 -4.91 -47.74
C PHE A 372 -20.55 -5.95 -48.11
N HIS A 373 -21.40 -5.62 -49.07
CA HIS A 373 -22.52 -6.46 -49.52
C HIS A 373 -22.69 -6.37 -51.05
N ASN A 374 -23.00 -7.49 -51.70
CA ASN A 374 -23.21 -7.57 -53.16
C ASN A 374 -22.11 -6.93 -54.05
N GLY A 375 -20.87 -6.94 -53.57
CA GLY A 375 -19.73 -6.41 -54.34
C GLY A 375 -19.42 -4.94 -54.09
N ASP A 376 -20.18 -4.24 -53.25
CA ASP A 376 -19.97 -2.83 -52.91
C ASP A 376 -20.12 -2.57 -51.41
N TRP A 377 -19.71 -1.39 -50.96
CA TRP A 377 -19.90 -0.90 -49.60
C TRP A 377 -21.27 -0.21 -49.49
N THR A 378 -22.08 -0.63 -48.53
CA THR A 378 -23.41 -0.05 -48.26
C THR A 378 -23.52 0.40 -46.80
N THR A 379 -24.34 1.43 -46.55
CA THR A 379 -24.69 1.93 -45.21
C THR A 379 -26.19 1.86 -45.02
N LEU A 380 -26.64 1.98 -43.77
CA LEU A 380 -28.03 2.27 -43.45
C LEU A 380 -28.27 3.77 -43.61
N VAL A 381 -29.39 4.14 -44.21
CA VAL A 381 -29.83 5.54 -44.41
C VAL A 381 -31.20 5.68 -43.77
N ASP A 382 -31.41 6.73 -42.98
CA ASP A 382 -32.71 7.08 -42.43
C ASP A 382 -33.64 7.59 -43.56
N PRO A 383 -34.78 6.92 -43.81
CA PRO A 383 -35.68 7.28 -44.90
C PRO A 383 -36.35 8.65 -44.72
N GLY A 384 -36.42 9.19 -43.51
CA GLY A 384 -36.99 10.52 -43.24
C GLY A 384 -36.02 11.67 -43.52
N SER A 385 -34.72 11.45 -43.38
CA SER A 385 -33.69 12.49 -43.49
C SER A 385 -32.73 12.31 -44.68
N GLY A 386 -32.68 11.11 -45.28
CA GLY A 386 -31.71 10.77 -46.32
C GLY A 386 -30.25 10.75 -45.83
N GLN A 387 -30.04 10.80 -44.51
CA GLN A 387 -28.71 10.76 -43.88
C GLN A 387 -28.38 9.34 -43.41
N PRO A 388 -27.10 8.96 -43.29
CA PRO A 388 -26.72 7.70 -42.67
C PRO A 388 -27.39 7.52 -41.30
N ALA A 389 -28.03 6.37 -41.11
CA ALA A 389 -28.63 6.00 -39.84
C ALA A 389 -27.52 5.70 -38.82
N ASP A 390 -27.77 6.06 -37.56
CA ASP A 390 -26.93 5.76 -36.40
C ASP A 390 -25.45 6.18 -36.54
N PRO A 391 -25.16 7.47 -36.79
CA PRO A 391 -23.78 7.95 -36.84
C PRO A 391 -23.06 7.72 -35.51
N VAL A 392 -21.85 7.16 -35.59
CA VAL A 392 -21.05 6.79 -34.43
C VAL A 392 -20.21 7.98 -34.00
N THR A 393 -20.32 8.39 -32.73
CA THR A 393 -19.41 9.36 -32.13
C THR A 393 -18.53 8.65 -31.11
N VAL A 394 -17.23 8.65 -31.38
CA VAL A 394 -16.23 8.06 -30.49
C VAL A 394 -15.81 9.08 -29.46
N LYS A 395 -16.01 8.77 -28.18
CA LYS A 395 -15.61 9.64 -27.07
C LYS A 395 -14.25 9.22 -26.51
N PRO A 396 -13.46 10.13 -25.93
CA PRO A 396 -12.21 9.78 -25.28
C PRO A 396 -12.41 8.72 -24.20
N LEU A 397 -11.54 7.70 -24.20
CA LEU A 397 -11.45 6.65 -23.18
C LEU A 397 -12.72 5.81 -23.02
N GLU A 398 -13.69 5.90 -23.93
CA GLU A 398 -14.96 5.20 -23.83
C GLU A 398 -15.08 4.29 -25.06
N PRO A 399 -14.93 2.96 -24.91
CA PRO A 399 -15.23 2.02 -25.99
C PRO A 399 -16.66 2.25 -26.50
N ALA A 400 -16.81 2.41 -27.81
CA ALA A 400 -18.15 2.58 -28.39
C ALA A 400 -18.75 1.21 -28.72
N ALA A 401 -20.00 0.99 -28.34
CA ALA A 401 -20.75 -0.21 -28.69
C ALA A 401 -21.93 0.15 -29.60
N LEU A 402 -22.02 -0.50 -30.76
CA LEU A 402 -23.13 -0.41 -31.70
C LEU A 402 -24.04 -1.62 -31.46
N ALA A 403 -25.25 -1.36 -30.96
CA ALA A 403 -26.09 -2.41 -30.40
C ALA A 403 -26.52 -3.46 -31.45
N PHE A 404 -27.06 -3.05 -32.60
CA PHE A 404 -27.50 -3.96 -33.67
C PHE A 404 -27.57 -3.21 -35.00
N ILE A 405 -26.91 -3.72 -36.05
CA ILE A 405 -27.04 -3.17 -37.42
C ILE A 405 -27.78 -4.18 -38.28
N VAL A 406 -28.97 -3.79 -38.73
CA VAL A 406 -29.86 -4.61 -39.57
C VAL A 406 -29.63 -4.27 -41.04
N LEU A 407 -29.05 -5.18 -41.81
CA LEU A 407 -28.81 -4.96 -43.24
C LEU A 407 -30.12 -4.97 -44.06
N PRO A 408 -30.32 -4.04 -45.00
CA PRO A 408 -31.37 -4.18 -45.99
C PRO A 408 -30.99 -5.30 -46.98
N ALA A 409 -31.88 -6.29 -47.14
CA ALA A 409 -31.87 -7.23 -48.26
C ALA A 409 -31.91 -6.56 -49.62
#